data_AF-Q0G585-F1
#
_entry.id   AF-Q0G585-F1
#
_cell.length_a   1.000
_cell.length_b   1.000
_cell.length_c   1.000
_cell.angle_alpha   90.00
_cell.angle_beta   90.00
_cell.angle_gamma   90.00
#
_symmetry.space_group_name_H-M   'P 1'
#
loop_
_entity.id
_entity.type
_entity.pdbx_description
1 polymer ?
#
loop_
_entity_poly.entity_id
_entity_poly.type
_entity_poly.pdbx_seq_one_letter_code
_entity_poly.pdbx_strand_id
1 'polypeptide(L)'
;MLVYVIEWSPYTFQSAEENEQRHNRREEEIHVAKSRVLDPMIKELAADGFKAECKVRHGNAAEILNAVAVENHAEQIIIARGSEGGIASRFFGTVSVKLATSASVPVTIVS
;
A
#
# COMPACT_ATOMS: atom_id res chain seq x y z
N MET A 1 -4.60 -7.01 -9.54
CA MET A 1 -4.61 -5.55 -9.28
C MET A 1 -3.47 -5.23 -8.32
N LEU A 2 -2.74 -4.14 -8.56
CA LEU A 2 -1.68 -3.62 -7.68
C LEU A 2 -2.21 -2.45 -6.86
N VAL A 3 -1.93 -2.43 -5.57
CA VAL A 3 -2.36 -1.36 -4.66
C VAL A 3 -1.16 -0.84 -3.90
N TYR A 4 -0.91 0.46 -3.99
CA TYR A 4 0.13 1.13 -3.22
C TYR A 4 -0.53 2.06 -2.20
N VAL A 5 -0.21 1.88 -0.92
CA VAL A 5 -0.71 2.74 0.15
C VAL A 5 0.42 3.58 0.69
N ILE A 6 0.25 4.90 0.62
CA ILE A 6 1.11 5.86 1.30
C ILE A 6 0.58 5.99 2.73
N GLU A 7 1.35 5.48 3.70
CA GLU A 7 0.90 5.41 5.09
C GLU A 7 0.89 6.81 5.72
N TRP A 8 -0.25 7.20 6.27
CA TRP A 8 -0.42 8.47 6.97
C TRP A 8 -0.40 8.24 8.48
N SER A 9 0.60 8.81 9.17
CA SER A 9 0.61 8.85 10.63
C SER A 9 -0.07 10.13 11.14
N PRO A 10 -1.08 10.04 12.03
CA PRO A 10 -1.81 11.20 12.55
C PRO A 10 -1.03 12.01 13.61
N TYR A 11 0.18 11.60 14.00
CA TYR A 11 0.82 12.10 15.24
C TYR A 11 1.64 13.40 15.11
N THR A 12 1.58 14.12 13.99
CA THR A 12 2.36 15.36 13.81
C THR A 12 1.57 16.39 13.02
N PHE A 13 0.75 17.23 13.67
CA PHE A 13 0.26 18.47 13.07
C PHE A 13 0.30 19.62 14.06
N GLN A 14 0.90 20.73 13.63
CA GLN A 14 0.74 22.05 14.23
C GLN A 14 0.51 23.05 13.07
N SER A 15 -0.76 23.46 12.88
CA SER A 15 -1.27 24.62 12.10
C SER A 15 -1.93 24.39 10.72
N ALA A 16 -2.77 25.36 10.33
CA ALA A 16 -3.60 25.35 9.11
C ALA A 16 -2.80 25.61 7.81
N GLU A 17 -1.68 26.31 7.90
CA GLU A 17 -0.76 26.61 6.79
C GLU A 17 -0.08 25.32 6.28
N GLU A 18 0.15 24.36 7.19
CA GLU A 18 0.65 23.02 6.87
C GLU A 18 -0.37 22.25 6.02
N ASN A 19 -1.68 22.47 6.20
CA ASN A 19 -2.73 21.73 5.49
C ASN A 19 -2.88 22.15 4.00
N GLU A 20 -2.61 23.42 3.67
CA GLU A 20 -2.67 23.92 2.29
C GLU A 20 -1.49 23.42 1.44
N GLN A 21 -0.28 23.39 2.03
CA GLN A 21 0.90 22.80 1.38
C GLN A 21 0.76 21.29 1.14
N ARG A 22 -0.14 20.62 1.86
CA ARG A 22 -0.35 19.17 1.79
C ARG A 22 -1.17 18.73 0.58
N HIS A 23 -2.03 19.58 0.04
CA HIS A 23 -2.77 19.23 -1.17
C HIS A 23 -1.82 19.07 -2.36
N ASN A 24 -0.91 20.03 -2.54
CA ASN A 24 0.11 19.98 -3.59
C ASN A 24 1.09 18.81 -3.38
N ARG A 25 1.52 18.55 -2.13
CA ARG A 25 2.47 17.46 -1.84
C ARG A 25 1.86 16.06 -2.01
N ARG A 26 0.56 15.88 -1.76
CA ARG A 26 -0.15 14.59 -1.97
C ARG A 26 -0.18 14.17 -3.43
N GLU A 27 -0.44 15.10 -4.35
CA GLU A 27 -0.47 14.79 -5.77
C GLU A 27 0.91 14.42 -6.30
N GLU A 28 1.94 15.12 -5.81
CA GLU A 28 3.34 14.84 -6.15
C GLU A 28 3.80 13.48 -5.60
N GLU A 29 3.46 13.12 -4.35
CA GLU A 29 3.76 11.81 -3.76
C GLU A 29 3.05 10.67 -4.50
N ILE A 30 1.80 10.86 -4.92
CA ILE A 30 1.08 9.90 -5.76
C ILE A 30 1.78 9.74 -7.11
N HIS A 31 2.18 10.85 -7.73
CA HIS A 31 2.82 10.82 -9.04
C HIS A 31 4.19 10.12 -8.99
N VAL A 32 4.99 10.38 -7.96
CA VAL A 32 6.28 9.72 -7.73
C VAL A 32 6.09 8.24 -7.44
N ALA A 33 5.15 7.87 -6.56
CA ALA A 33 4.88 6.46 -6.26
C ALA A 33 4.41 5.70 -7.51
N LYS A 34 3.53 6.32 -8.31
CA LYS A 34 3.03 5.72 -9.54
C LYS A 34 4.15 5.54 -10.56
N SER A 35 4.89 6.60 -10.87
CA SER A 35 5.94 6.59 -11.90
C SER A 35 7.14 5.70 -11.55
N ARG A 36 7.56 5.67 -10.28
CA ARG A 36 8.77 4.97 -9.87
C ARG A 36 8.55 3.50 -9.51
N VAL A 37 7.36 3.14 -9.02
CA VAL A 37 7.08 1.79 -8.51
C VAL A 37 6.02 1.08 -9.33
N LEU A 38 4.85 1.69 -9.53
CA LEU A 38 3.72 0.99 -10.15
C LEU A 38 3.87 0.86 -11.67
N ASP A 39 4.34 1.90 -12.36
CA ASP A 39 4.51 1.89 -13.80
C ASP A 39 5.53 0.84 -14.29
N PRO A 40 6.72 0.65 -13.67
CA PRO A 40 7.61 -0.44 -14.06
C PRO A 40 6.99 -1.80 -13.77
N MET A 41 6.30 -1.98 -12.63
CA MET A 41 5.63 -3.25 -12.30
C MET A 41 4.50 -3.60 -13.28
N ILE A 42 3.71 -2.62 -13.72
CA ILE A 42 2.67 -2.85 -14.72
C ILE A 42 3.28 -3.26 -16.06
N LYS A 43 4.40 -2.63 -16.46
CA LYS A 43 5.11 -3.00 -17.69
C LYS A 43 5.65 -4.43 -17.63
N GLU A 44 6.23 -4.83 -16.52
CA GLU A 44 6.70 -6.22 -16.29
C GLU A 44 5.54 -7.21 -16.34
N LEU A 45 4.46 -6.95 -15.61
CA LEU A 45 3.27 -7.81 -15.64
C LEU A 45 2.65 -7.91 -17.03
N ALA A 46 2.63 -6.80 -17.79
CA ALA A 46 2.14 -6.80 -19.16
C ALA A 46 3.05 -7.60 -20.11
N ALA A 47 4.37 -7.54 -19.92
CA ALA A 47 5.34 -8.34 -20.66
C ALA A 47 5.16 -9.85 -20.40
N ASP A 48 4.75 -10.21 -19.18
CA ASP A 48 4.41 -11.58 -18.79
C ASP A 48 2.99 -12.01 -19.22
N GLY A 49 2.24 -11.14 -19.91
CA GLY A 49 0.90 -11.42 -20.45
C GLY A 49 -0.25 -11.19 -19.48
N PHE A 50 0.00 -10.60 -18.30
CA PHE A 50 -1.03 -10.28 -17.32
C PHE A 50 -1.65 -8.90 -17.57
N LYS A 51 -2.97 -8.80 -17.36
CA LYS A 51 -3.67 -7.51 -17.29
C LYS A 51 -3.72 -7.05 -15.83
N ALA A 52 -3.04 -5.95 -15.51
CA ALA A 52 -2.99 -5.40 -14.17
C ALA A 52 -3.48 -3.95 -14.13
N GLU A 53 -4.40 -3.67 -13.21
CA GLU A 53 -4.78 -2.31 -12.83
C GLU A 53 -3.99 -1.87 -11.59
N CYS A 54 -3.73 -0.56 -11.46
CA CYS A 54 -3.07 0.00 -10.28
C CYS A 54 -3.94 1.03 -9.56
N LYS A 55 -3.89 1.04 -8.23
CA LYS A 55 -4.52 2.06 -7.37
C LYS A 55 -3.52 2.58 -6.35
N VAL A 56 -3.43 3.91 -6.22
CA VAL A 56 -2.71 4.57 -5.13
C VAL A 56 -3.74 5.11 -4.13
N ARG A 57 -3.48 4.93 -2.84
CA ARG A 57 -4.32 5.40 -1.74
C ARG A 57 -3.45 5.96 -0.62
N HIS A 58 -4.04 6.82 0.21
CA HIS A 58 -3.40 7.35 1.42
C HIS A 58 -4.18 6.90 2.65
N GLY A 59 -3.47 6.52 3.72
CA GLY A 59 -4.09 6.18 5.01
C GLY A 59 -3.55 4.90 5.63
N ASN A 60 -4.37 4.21 6.42
CA ASN A 60 -3.97 2.96 7.06
C ASN A 60 -3.90 1.82 6.04
N ALA A 61 -2.70 1.25 5.83
CA ALA A 61 -2.48 0.27 4.78
C ALA A 61 -3.35 -0.98 4.91
N ALA A 62 -3.46 -1.57 6.11
CA ALA A 62 -4.24 -2.79 6.31
C ALA A 62 -5.74 -2.58 6.03
N GLU A 63 -6.31 -1.46 6.50
CA GLU A 63 -7.73 -1.15 6.27
C GLU A 63 -8.01 -0.90 4.79
N ILE A 64 -7.15 -0.11 4.13
CA ILE A 64 -7.30 0.20 2.72
C ILE A 64 -7.15 -1.05 1.85
N LEU A 65 -6.15 -1.89 2.12
CA LEU A 65 -5.95 -3.13 1.37
C LEU A 65 -7.16 -4.07 1.52
N ASN A 66 -7.72 -4.18 2.73
CA ASN A 66 -8.93 -4.98 2.94
C ASN A 66 -10.16 -4.38 2.23
N ALA A 67 -10.36 -3.06 2.32
CA ALA A 67 -11.46 -2.37 1.66
C ALA A 67 -11.39 -2.55 0.13
N VAL A 68 -10.21 -2.35 -0.45
CA VAL A 68 -9.98 -2.54 -1.88
C VAL A 68 -10.21 -3.99 -2.30
N ALA A 69 -9.82 -4.97 -1.47
CA ALA A 69 -10.11 -6.37 -1.74
C ALA A 69 -11.62 -6.65 -1.78
N VAL A 70 -12.38 -6.12 -0.82
CA VAL A 70 -13.85 -6.26 -0.77
C VAL A 70 -14.51 -5.56 -1.96
N GLU A 71 -14.16 -4.31 -2.25
CA GLU A 71 -14.73 -3.51 -3.35
C GLU A 71 -14.54 -4.15 -4.72
N ASN A 72 -13.44 -4.88 -4.91
CA ASN A 72 -13.07 -5.46 -6.21
C ASN A 72 -13.28 -6.98 -6.21
N HIS A 73 -13.98 -7.53 -5.21
CA HIS A 73 -14.22 -8.97 -5.05
C HIS A 73 -12.95 -9.82 -5.22
N ALA A 74 -11.83 -9.35 -4.65
CA ALA A 74 -10.56 -10.05 -4.76
C ALA A 74 -10.64 -11.40 -4.03
N GLU A 75 -10.05 -12.44 -4.62
CA GLU A 75 -10.02 -13.77 -4.00
C GLU A 75 -8.98 -13.89 -2.88
N GLN A 76 -7.95 -13.04 -2.92
CA GLN A 76 -6.81 -13.10 -2.00
C GLN A 76 -6.07 -11.77 -1.96
N ILE A 77 -5.43 -11.50 -0.82
CA ILE A 77 -4.44 -10.42 -0.67
C ILE A 77 -3.05 -11.04 -0.64
N ILE A 78 -2.13 -10.54 -1.46
CA ILE A 78 -0.73 -10.95 -1.47
C ILE A 78 0.12 -9.74 -1.09
N ILE A 79 0.92 -9.89 -0.04
CA ILE A 79 1.87 -8.86 0.42
C ILE A 79 3.25 -9.46 0.60
N ALA A 80 4.29 -8.66 0.35
CA ALA A 80 5.64 -8.99 0.77
C ALA A 80 5.86 -8.53 2.22
N ARG A 81 6.65 -9.29 2.96
CA ARG A 81 7.12 -8.89 4.29
C ARG A 81 8.11 -7.73 4.12
N GLY A 82 7.82 -6.59 4.75
CA GLY A 82 8.77 -5.48 4.83
C GLY A 82 9.99 -5.90 5.67
N SER A 83 11.20 -5.76 5.12
CA SER A 83 12.44 -5.92 5.89
C SER A 83 12.88 -4.56 6.40
N GLU A 84 12.42 -4.17 7.59
CA GLU A 84 13.14 -3.13 8.34
C GLU A 84 14.42 -3.75 8.91
N GLY A 85 15.57 -3.15 8.58
CA GLY A 85 16.88 -3.68 8.94
C GLY A 85 17.11 -3.80 10.46
N GLY A 86 17.90 -4.80 10.87
CA GLY A 86 18.33 -5.01 12.26
C GLY A 86 17.37 -5.86 13.09
N ILE A 87 17.69 -6.09 14.37
CA ILE A 87 17.15 -7.12 15.29
C ILE A 87 15.60 -7.10 15.44
N ALA A 88 14.92 -6.08 14.91
CA ALA A 88 13.46 -6.01 14.73
C ALA A 88 12.91 -6.90 13.59
N SER A 89 13.78 -7.49 12.75
CA SER A 89 13.47 -8.31 11.57
C SER A 89 12.73 -9.64 11.81
N ARG A 90 12.39 -9.95 13.07
CA ARG A 90 11.65 -11.15 13.49
C ARG A 90 10.14 -10.94 13.61
N PHE A 91 9.65 -9.70 13.55
CA PHE A 91 8.23 -9.43 13.64
C PHE A 91 7.62 -9.23 12.25
N PHE A 92 6.47 -9.87 12.02
CA PHE A 92 5.58 -9.51 10.93
C PHE A 92 5.25 -8.02 11.10
N GLY A 93 5.49 -7.19 10.08
CA GLY A 93 5.14 -5.76 10.15
C GLY A 93 3.68 -5.58 10.58
N THR A 94 3.37 -4.44 11.23
CA THR A 94 2.03 -4.17 11.81
C THR A 94 0.90 -4.37 10.80
N VAL A 95 1.13 -4.02 9.53
CA VAL A 95 0.20 -4.24 8.41
C VAL A 95 -0.04 -5.73 8.15
N SER A 96 1.02 -6.54 8.10
CA SER A 96 0.94 -7.98 7.86
C SER A 96 0.20 -8.70 8.97
N VAL A 97 0.46 -8.34 10.24
CA VAL A 97 -0.27 -8.89 11.40
C VAL A 97 -1.74 -8.53 11.30
N LYS A 98 -2.06 -7.25 11.10
CA LYS A 98 -3.44 -6.78 11.05
C LYS A 98 -4.22 -7.48 9.94
N LEU A 99 -3.66 -7.56 8.73
CA LEU A 99 -4.27 -8.29 7.61
C LEU A 99 -4.47 -9.77 7.93
N ALA A 100 -3.46 -10.46 8.47
CA ALA A 100 -3.60 -11.88 8.82
C ALA A 100 -4.71 -12.14 9.85
N THR A 101 -4.95 -11.18 10.75
CA THR A 101 -5.97 -11.33 11.81
C THR A 101 -7.37 -10.86 11.41
N SER A 102 -7.51 -9.95 10.45
CA SER A 102 -8.79 -9.26 10.21
C SER A 102 -9.17 -9.06 8.75
N ALA A 103 -8.39 -9.54 7.78
CA ALA A 103 -8.77 -9.43 6.38
C ALA A 103 -9.99 -10.30 6.06
N SER A 104 -10.86 -9.79 5.18
CA SER A 104 -12.08 -10.48 4.75
C SER A 104 -11.81 -11.63 3.78
N VAL A 105 -10.58 -11.73 3.27
CA VAL A 105 -10.13 -12.72 2.29
C VAL A 105 -8.79 -13.31 2.72
N PRO A 106 -8.42 -14.51 2.25
CA PRO A 106 -7.13 -15.11 2.57
C PRO A 106 -5.96 -14.16 2.27
N VAL A 107 -4.94 -14.20 3.15
CA VAL A 107 -3.74 -13.35 3.04
C VAL A 107 -2.52 -14.23 2.89
N THR A 108 -1.77 -14.03 1.81
CA THR A 108 -0.46 -14.65 1.61
C THR A 108 0.63 -13.63 1.83
N ILE A 109 1.56 -14.00 2.72
CA ILE A 109 2.73 -13.19 3.04
C ILE A 109 3.95 -13.86 2.43
N VAL A 110 4.60 -13.18 1.48
CA VAL A 110 5.84 -13.65 0.83
C VAL A 110 7.07 -12.99 1.46
N SER A 111 8.20 -13.69 1.50
CA SER A 111 9.48 -13.21 2.07
C SER A 111 10.57 -13.11 1.04
#